data_AF-A0AA42U631-F1
#
_entry.id   AF-A0AA42U631-F1
#
_cell.length_a   1.000
_cell.length_b   1.000
_cell.length_c   1.000
_cell.angle_alpha   90.00
_cell.angle_beta   90.00
_cell.angle_gamma   90.00
#
_symmetry.space_group_name_H-M   'P 1'
#
loop_
_entity.id
_entity.type
_entity.pdbx_description
1 polymer ?
#
loop_
_entity_poly.entity_id
_entity_poly.type
_entity_poly.pdbx_seq_one_letter_code
_entity_poly.pdbx_strand_id
1 'polypeptide(L)' 'MLAELNKHLPRNIGKGRPHKLPLEDRLLLCIEYWREYRTFFHLGMSYGVSETSAIRITRVIEDTLI' A
#
# COMPACT_ATOMS: atom_id res chain seq x y z
N MET A 1 -10.14 9.43 2.39
CA MET A 1 -9.38 8.15 2.39
C MET A 1 -8.05 8.27 3.13
N LEU A 2 -7.11 9.14 2.71
CA LEU A 2 -5.83 9.32 3.44
C LEU A 2 -5.99 9.67 4.92
N ALA A 3 -6.94 10.55 5.25
CA ALA A 3 -7.21 10.93 6.64
C ALA A 3 -7.72 9.76 7.50
N GLU A 4 -8.56 8.89 6.92
CA GLU A 4 -9.07 7.71 7.62
C GLU A 4 -7.98 6.66 7.79
N LEU A 5 -7.17 6.46 6.74
CA LEU A 5 -6.01 5.59 6.77
C LEU A 5 -5.02 6.01 7.87
N ASN A 6 -4.72 7.30 7.98
CA ASN A 6 -3.81 7.82 9.01
C ASN A 6 -4.36 7.69 10.45
N LYS A 7 -5.69 7.63 10.61
CA LYS A 7 -6.35 7.48 11.91
C LYS A 7 -6.38 6.02 12.37
N HIS A 8 -6.54 5.08 11.45
CA HIS A 8 -6.66 3.65 11.72
C HIS A 8 -5.35 2.87 11.61
N LEU A 9 -4.33 3.41 10.93
CA LEU A 9 -3.03 2.74 10.89
C LEU A 9 -2.41 2.68 12.29
N PRO A 10 -1.96 1.48 12.74
CA PRO A 10 -1.22 1.38 13.97
C PRO A 10 0.06 2.20 13.85
N ARG A 11 0.24 3.21 14.73
CA ARG A 11 1.47 4.02 14.82
C ARG A 11 2.74 3.19 15.11
N ASN A 12 2.56 1.90 15.37
CA ASN A 12 3.60 0.90 15.56
C ASN A 12 4.17 0.35 14.23
N ILE A 13 4.30 1.20 13.21
CA ILE A 13 5.18 0.95 12.05
C ILE A 13 6.63 1.07 12.55
N GLY A 14 7.04 0.17 13.44
CA GLY A 14 8.28 0.30 14.19
C GLY A 14 8.81 -0.99 14.81
N LYS A 15 8.04 -2.09 14.75
CA LYS A 15 8.55 -3.42 15.13
C LYS A 15 9.13 -4.20 13.92
N GLY A 16 9.50 -3.52 12.83
CA GLY A 16 10.05 -4.15 11.62
C GLY A 16 10.67 -3.16 10.63
N ARG A 17 11.05 -3.63 9.44
CA ARG A 17 11.66 -2.79 8.39
C ARG A 17 10.66 -1.72 7.92
N PRO A 18 11.06 -0.43 7.89
CA PRO A 18 10.20 0.62 7.37
C PRO A 18 9.83 0.34 5.91
N HIS A 19 8.61 0.66 5.55
CA HIS A 19 8.15 0.59 4.17
C HIS A 19 8.91 1.62 3.32
N LYS A 20 9.31 1.21 2.12
CA LYS A 20 10.07 2.04 1.17
C LYS A 20 9.24 3.20 0.58
N LEU A 21 7.92 3.03 0.51
CA LEU A 21 6.97 4.00 -0.07
C LEU A 21 6.31 4.85 1.02
N PRO A 22 6.07 6.15 0.77
CA PRO A 22 5.26 7.00 1.65
C PRO A 22 3.79 6.51 1.68
N LEU A 23 3.00 7.04 2.62
CA LEU A 23 1.62 6.58 2.79
C LEU A 23 0.75 6.94 1.58
N GLU A 24 0.98 8.10 0.95
CA GLU A 24 0.25 8.51 -0.24
C GLU A 24 0.44 7.54 -1.40
N ASP A 25 1.69 7.16 -1.69
CA ASP A 25 2.00 6.25 -2.81
C ASP A 25 1.46 4.84 -2.57
N ARG A 26 1.40 4.40 -1.32
CA ARG A 26 0.77 3.12 -0.98
C ARG A 26 -0.72 3.14 -1.28
N LEU A 27 -1.41 4.22 -0.89
CA LEU A 27 -2.82 4.39 -1.21
C LEU A 27 -3.03 4.49 -2.72
N LEU A 28 -2.17 5.23 -3.42
CA LEU A 28 -2.25 5.37 -4.87
C LEU A 28 -2.09 4.02 -5.57
N LEU A 29 -1.11 3.21 -5.16
CA LEU A 29 -0.91 1.84 -5.65
C LEU A 29 -2.17 0.98 -5.48
N CYS A 30 -2.82 1.06 -4.32
CA CYS A 30 -4.06 0.32 -4.04
C CYS A 30 -5.23 0.80 -4.93
N ILE A 31 -5.36 2.10 -5.12
CA ILE A 31 -6.41 2.69 -5.97
C ILE A 31 -6.19 2.32 -7.44
N GLU A 32 -4.95 2.38 -7.93
CA GLU A 32 -4.62 1.94 -9.30
C GLU A 32 -4.90 0.46 -9.49
N TYR A 33 -4.62 -0.38 -8.48
CA TYR A 33 -5.02 -1.78 -8.49
C TYR A 33 -6.54 -1.93 -8.63
N TRP A 34 -7.35 -1.26 -7.81
CA TRP A 34 -8.82 -1.38 -7.92
C TRP A 34 -9.39 -0.82 -9.21
N ARG A 35 -8.77 0.21 -9.78
CA ARG A 35 -9.28 0.89 -10.98
C ARG A 35 -8.87 0.20 -12.28
N GLU A 36 -7.63 -0.26 -12.39
CA GLU A 36 -7.09 -0.86 -13.62
C GLU A 36 -6.92 -2.39 -13.52
N TYR A 37 -7.09 -2.99 -12.34
CA TYR A 37 -6.84 -4.42 -12.08
C TYR A 37 -5.48 -4.90 -12.60
N ARG A 38 -4.50 -3.99 -12.68
CA ARG A 38 -3.15 -4.27 -13.19
C ARG A 38 -2.44 -5.24 -12.25
N THR A 39 -1.62 -6.15 -12.79
CA THR A 39 -0.92 -7.15 -11.97
C THR A 39 0.05 -6.49 -10.99
N PHE A 40 0.20 -7.07 -9.79
CA PHE A 40 1.10 -6.56 -8.76
C PHE A 40 2.56 -6.50 -9.18
N PHE A 41 2.96 -7.33 -10.16
CA PHE A 41 4.27 -7.23 -10.79
C PHE A 41 4.46 -5.88 -11.48
N HIS A 42 3.54 -5.47 -12.37
CA HIS A 42 3.64 -4.20 -13.09
C HIS A 42 3.47 -3.01 -12.15
N LEU A 43 2.55 -3.07 -11.18
CA LEU A 43 2.43 -2.05 -10.14
C LEU A 43 3.72 -1.94 -9.33
N GLY A 44 4.28 -3.05 -8.87
CA GLY A 44 5.55 -3.06 -8.15
C GLY A 44 6.68 -2.40 -8.95
N MET A 45 6.76 -2.68 -10.25
CA MET A 45 7.72 -2.05 -11.15
C MET A 45 7.51 -0.52 -11.27
N SER A 46 6.27 -0.05 -11.41
CA SER A 46 5.96 1.39 -11.47
C SER A 46 6.37 2.14 -10.21
N TYR A 47 6.22 1.51 -9.03
CA TYR A 47 6.53 2.13 -7.73
C TYR A 47 7.91 1.71 -7.16
N GLY A 48 8.72 0.97 -7.91
CA GLY A 48 10.06 0.55 -7.47
C GLY A 48 10.08 -0.38 -6.24
N VAL A 49 9.05 -1.21 -6.09
CA VAL A 49 8.89 -2.22 -5.03
C VAL A 49 8.73 -3.63 -5.62
N SER A 50 9.06 -4.65 -4.83
CA SER A 50 8.80 -6.03 -5.26
C SER A 50 7.30 -6.31 -5.36
N GLU A 51 6.92 -7.24 -6.22
CA GLU A 51 5.53 -7.73 -6.32
C GLU A 51 4.97 -8.14 -4.96
N THR A 52 5.75 -8.87 -4.16
CA THR A 52 5.39 -9.27 -2.80
C THR A 52 5.15 -8.08 -1.87
N SER A 53 5.89 -6.98 -2.06
CA SER A 53 5.68 -5.74 -1.30
C SER A 53 4.40 -5.04 -1.73
N ALA A 54 4.12 -4.98 -3.04
CA ALA A 54 2.89 -4.40 -3.57
C ALA A 54 1.64 -5.14 -3.06
N ILE A 55 1.67 -6.49 -3.03
CA ILE A 55 0.59 -7.31 -2.46
C ILE A 55 0.39 -6.99 -0.98
N ARG A 56 1.47 -6.97 -0.19
CA ARG A 56 1.40 -6.67 1.24
C ARG A 56 0.85 -5.28 1.53
N ILE A 57 1.26 -4.28 0.74
CA ILE A 57 0.78 -2.91 0.86
C ILE A 57 -0.72 -2.84 0.60
N THR A 58 -1.17 -3.47 -0.48
CA THR A 58 -2.58 -3.48 -0.89
C THR A 58 -3.45 -4.13 0.19
N ARG A 59 -3.04 -5.29 0.70
CA ARG A 59 -3.75 -5.98 1.80
C ARG A 59 -3.85 -5.14 3.06
N VAL A 60 -2.76 -4.48 3.48
CA VAL A 60 -2.79 -3.62 4.67
C VAL A 60 -3.77 -2.46 4.49
N ILE A 61 -3.85 -1.90 3.29
CA ILE A 61 -4.77 -0.79 3.00
C ILE A 61 -6.22 -1.29 2.93
N GLU A 62 -6.45 -2.43 2.28
CA GLU A 62 -7.76 -3.11 2.24
C GLU A 62 -8.27 -3.39 3.66
N ASP A 63 -7.46 -4.04 4.51
CA ASP A 63 -7.79 -4.34 5.91
C ASP A 63 -8.02 -3.09 6.77
N THR A 64 -7.53 -1.92 6.34
CA THR A 64 -7.72 -0.65 7.08
C THR A 64 -8.95 0.12 6.61
N LEU A 65 -9.37 -0.03 5.35
CA LEU A 65 -10.47 0.71 4.74
C LEU A 65 -11.81 -0.03 4.77
N ILE A 66 -11.78 -1.36 4.93
CA ILE A 66 -12.96 -2.26 4.96
C ILE A 66 -13.05 -2.89 6.34
#